data_AF-A0A0C3KD44-F1
#
_entry.id   AF-A0A0C3KD44-F1
#
_cell.length_a   1.000
_cell.length_b   1.000
_cell.length_c   1.000
_cell.angle_alpha   90.00
_cell.angle_beta   90.00
_cell.angle_gamma   90.00
#
_symmetry.space_group_name_H-M   'P 1'
#
loop_
_entity.id
_entity.type
_entity.pdbx_description
1 polymer ?
#
loop_
_entity_poly.entity_id
_entity_poly.type
_entity_poly.pdbx_seq_one_letter_code
_entity_poly.pdbx_strand_id
1 'polypeptide(L)'
;MQRILSLQDDFKNEKSLLQKVIEEAGHVCLFLLKFHLELNPIEMYWGWAKRYFRERSNSDFRTALKLVHEALDACPLTTIRKFFRRVYRYMSAYREGATGLLAEYAIKQYKSHRAITKKDLIEAEEKMKERDAKEFAKGKDLAR
;
A
#
# COMPACT_ATOMS: atom_id res chain seq x y z
N MET A 1 -7.57 16.60 29.83
CA MET A 1 -6.39 16.11 30.58
C MET A 1 -5.47 15.25 29.71
N GLN A 2 -5.96 14.19 29.06
CA GLN A 2 -5.14 13.29 28.21
C GLN A 2 -4.31 14.01 27.13
N ARG A 3 -4.91 14.95 26.38
CA ARG A 3 -4.20 15.71 25.35
C ARG A 3 -3.07 16.59 25.89
N ILE A 4 -3.18 17.07 27.13
CA ILE A 4 -2.15 17.92 27.77
C ILE A 4 -0.99 17.04 28.25
N LEU A 5 -1.31 15.86 28.83
CA LEU A 5 -0.32 14.88 29.26
C LEU A 5 0.46 14.29 28.08
N SER A 6 -0.21 13.98 26.96
CA SER A 6 0.45 13.44 25.76
C SER A 6 1.43 14.41 25.10
N LEU A 7 1.37 15.70 25.46
CA LEU A 7 2.27 16.73 24.95
C LEU A 7 3.49 16.96 25.86
N GLN A 8 3.51 16.38 27.07
CA GLN A 8 4.68 16.43 27.92
C GLN A 8 5.82 15.62 27.30
N ASP A 9 7.06 16.07 27.50
CA ASP A 9 8.23 15.53 26.80
C ASP A 9 8.54 14.07 27.17
N ASP A 10 8.25 13.67 28.41
CA ASP A 10 8.38 12.29 28.87
C ASP A 10 7.45 11.35 28.09
N PHE A 11 6.17 11.68 27.97
CA PHE A 11 5.21 10.86 27.22
C PHE A 11 5.44 10.90 25.71
N LYS A 12 5.86 12.05 25.18
CA LYS A 12 6.06 12.22 23.73
C LYS A 12 7.30 11.47 23.22
N ASN A 13 8.36 11.41 24.03
CA ASN A 13 9.61 10.76 23.65
C ASN A 13 9.72 9.31 24.13
N GLU A 14 8.79 8.84 24.98
CA GLU A 14 8.78 7.46 25.45
C GLU A 14 8.50 6.49 24.30
N LYS A 15 9.42 5.54 24.10
CA LYS A 15 9.24 4.46 23.13
C LYS A 15 8.20 3.48 23.63
N SER A 16 7.28 3.07 22.75
CA SER A 16 6.34 1.99 23.03
C SER A 16 7.09 0.70 23.41
N LEU A 17 6.46 -0.14 24.25
CA LEU A 17 7.02 -1.45 24.62
C LEU A 17 7.35 -2.30 23.38
N LEU A 18 6.47 -2.29 22.37
CA LEU A 18 6.69 -3.01 21.12
C LEU A 18 7.94 -2.52 20.39
N GLN A 19 8.14 -1.20 20.31
CA GLN A 19 9.33 -0.63 19.70
C GLN A 19 10.60 -1.06 20.44
N LYS A 20 10.60 -1.03 21.78
CA LYS A 20 11.73 -1.48 22.60
C LYS A 20 12.09 -2.95 22.30
N VAL A 21 11.10 -3.84 22.35
CA VAL A 21 11.30 -5.28 22.07
C VAL A 21 11.86 -5.54 20.68
N ILE A 22 11.36 -4.83 19.66
CA ILE A 22 11.83 -4.97 18.27
C ILE A 22 13.27 -4.46 18.13
N GLU A 23 13.58 -3.30 18.72
CA GLU A 23 14.91 -2.71 18.67
C GLU A 23 15.94 -3.53 19.46
N GLU A 24 15.57 -4.08 20.63
CA GLU A 24 16.40 -4.99 21.43
C GLU A 24 16.74 -6.28 20.67
N ALA A 25 15.84 -6.75 19.81
CA ALA A 25 16.10 -7.87 18.89
C ALA A 25 17.00 -7.49 17.68
N GLY A 26 17.44 -6.23 17.58
CA GLY A 26 18.28 -5.74 16.47
C GLY A 26 17.51 -5.40 15.20
N HIS A 27 16.19 -5.24 15.28
CA HIS A 27 15.33 -4.91 14.15
C HIS A 27 14.89 -3.44 14.14
N VAL A 28 14.52 -2.93 12.96
CA VAL A 28 13.96 -1.58 12.82
C VAL A 28 12.44 -1.63 12.92
N CYS A 29 11.87 -0.92 13.90
CA CYS A 29 10.43 -0.79 14.05
C CYS A 29 9.89 0.32 13.13
N LEU A 30 9.30 -0.05 11.99
CA LEU A 30 8.68 0.88 11.06
C LEU A 30 7.20 1.07 11.37
N PHE A 31 6.82 2.29 11.77
CA PHE A 31 5.41 2.67 11.92
C PHE A 31 4.86 3.15 10.58
N LEU A 32 3.85 2.44 10.08
CA LEU A 32 3.16 2.79 8.84
C LEU A 32 2.04 3.81 9.09
N LEU A 33 1.77 4.64 8.09
CA LEU A 33 0.69 5.61 8.14
C LEU A 33 -0.68 4.92 8.24
N LYS A 34 -1.54 5.43 9.11
CA LYS A 34 -2.91 4.93 9.27
C LYS A 34 -3.72 5.21 7.99
N PHE A 35 -4.52 4.24 7.54
CA PHE A 35 -5.37 4.33 6.34
C PHE A 35 -4.64 4.43 4.99
N HIS A 36 -3.36 4.07 4.95
CA HIS A 36 -2.55 4.04 3.73
C HIS A 36 -2.06 2.62 3.43
N LEU A 37 -3.00 1.70 3.18
CA LEU A 37 -2.71 0.27 2.95
C LEU A 37 -1.81 0.04 1.72
N GLU A 38 -1.88 0.93 0.74
CA GLU A 38 -1.02 0.95 -0.45
C GLU A 38 0.47 1.16 -0.13
N LEU A 39 0.78 1.69 1.06
CA LEU A 39 2.14 1.84 1.57
C LEU A 39 2.65 0.61 2.31
N ASN A 40 1.80 -0.38 2.55
CA ASN A 40 2.16 -1.62 3.23
C ASN A 40 2.37 -2.76 2.21
N PRO A 41 3.63 -3.19 1.94
CA PRO A 41 3.88 -4.22 0.94
C PRO A 41 3.29 -5.60 1.30
N ILE A 42 2.99 -5.86 2.58
CA ILE A 42 2.40 -7.13 3.02
C ILE A 42 0.98 -7.32 2.45
N GLU A 43 0.24 -6.25 2.19
CA GLU A 43 -1.11 -6.32 1.62
C GLU A 43 -1.09 -6.90 0.20
N MET A 44 -0.07 -6.53 -0.58
CA MET A 44 0.14 -7.08 -1.92
C MET A 44 0.58 -8.55 -1.87
N TYR A 45 1.41 -8.90 -0.88
CA TYR A 45 1.83 -10.28 -0.65
C TYR A 45 0.65 -11.18 -0.29
N TRP A 46 -0.20 -10.74 0.65
CA TRP A 46 -1.44 -11.44 0.98
C TRP A 46 -2.40 -11.53 -0.20
N GLY A 47 -2.51 -10.46 -1.01
CA GLY A 47 -3.28 -10.48 -2.25
C GLY A 47 -2.80 -11.56 -3.23
N TRP A 48 -1.48 -11.70 -3.38
CA TRP A 48 -0.87 -12.72 -4.22
C TRP A 48 -1.08 -14.14 -3.66
N ALA A 49 -0.81 -14.35 -2.37
CA ALA A 49 -0.97 -15.65 -1.72
C ALA A 49 -2.44 -16.12 -1.74
N LYS A 50 -3.39 -15.22 -1.47
CA LYS A 50 -4.83 -15.53 -1.60
C LYS A 50 -5.21 -15.93 -3.02
N ARG A 51 -4.66 -15.27 -4.03
CA ARG A 51 -4.91 -15.65 -5.43
C ARG A 51 -4.36 -17.05 -5.71
N TYR A 52 -3.12 -17.32 -5.31
CA TYR A 52 -2.48 -18.63 -5.46
C TYR A 52 -3.32 -19.74 -4.84
N PHE A 53 -3.77 -19.51 -3.59
CA PHE A 53 -4.66 -20.42 -2.86
C PHE A 53 -5.99 -20.63 -3.59
N ARG A 54 -6.67 -19.56 -4.01
CA ARG A 54 -7.99 -19.65 -4.66
C ARG A 54 -7.96 -20.39 -6.00
N GLU A 55 -6.86 -20.29 -6.75
CA GLU A 55 -6.68 -21.00 -8.02
C GLU A 55 -6.49 -22.52 -7.83
N ARG A 56 -6.18 -22.99 -6.61
CA ARG A 56 -5.82 -24.40 -6.31
C ARG A 56 -6.69 -25.04 -5.23
N SER A 57 -7.61 -24.28 -4.63
CA SER A 57 -8.43 -24.76 -3.54
C SER A 57 -9.57 -25.64 -4.05
N ASN A 58 -9.70 -26.84 -3.49
CA ASN A 58 -10.72 -27.83 -3.83
C ASN A 58 -11.73 -28.06 -2.67
N SER A 59 -11.92 -27.06 -1.82
CA SER A 59 -12.92 -27.02 -0.72
C SER A 59 -12.68 -27.95 0.49
N ASP A 60 -11.63 -28.78 0.51
CA ASP A 60 -11.25 -29.57 1.69
C ASP A 60 -10.35 -28.77 2.67
N PHE A 61 -10.65 -28.85 3.97
CA PHE A 61 -9.95 -28.10 5.01
C PHE A 61 -8.51 -28.57 5.24
N ARG A 62 -8.26 -29.89 5.24
CA ARG A 62 -6.89 -30.42 5.46
C ARG A 62 -5.98 -30.02 4.31
N THR A 63 -6.52 -30.07 3.09
CA THR A 63 -5.84 -29.60 1.88
C THR A 63 -5.65 -28.09 1.91
N ALA A 64 -6.64 -27.32 2.37
CA ALA A 64 -6.53 -25.87 2.53
C ALA A 64 -5.38 -25.46 3.46
N LEU A 65 -5.22 -26.14 4.60
CA LEU A 65 -4.13 -25.82 5.53
C LEU A 65 -2.74 -25.98 4.88
N LYS A 66 -2.53 -27.09 4.17
CA LYS A 66 -1.28 -27.33 3.41
C LYS A 66 -1.08 -26.28 2.32
N LEU A 67 -2.16 -25.95 1.61
CA LEU A 67 -2.14 -24.99 0.51
C LEU A 67 -1.84 -23.56 0.98
N VAL A 68 -2.22 -23.19 2.21
CA VAL A 68 -1.85 -21.87 2.78
C VAL A 68 -0.34 -21.78 2.93
N HIS A 69 0.32 -22.79 3.50
CA HIS A 69 1.79 -22.79 3.63
C HIS A 69 2.46 -22.77 2.25
N GLU A 70 1.98 -23.59 1.32
CA GLU A 70 2.48 -23.60 -0.06
C GLU A 70 2.32 -22.22 -0.74
N ALA A 71 1.18 -21.56 -0.56
CA ALA A 71 0.92 -20.24 -1.14
C ALA A 71 1.86 -19.16 -0.56
N LEU A 72 2.24 -19.27 0.71
CA LEU A 72 3.16 -18.32 1.34
C LEU A 72 4.59 -18.54 0.81
N ASP A 73 5.03 -19.80 0.69
CA ASP A 73 6.38 -20.14 0.22
C ASP A 73 6.55 -19.97 -1.30
N ALA A 74 5.46 -20.06 -2.07
CA ALA A 74 5.51 -20.02 -3.53
C ALA A 74 5.77 -18.62 -4.11
N CYS A 75 5.70 -17.54 -3.32
CA CYS A 75 5.80 -16.18 -3.84
C CYS A 75 7.24 -15.88 -4.34
N PRO A 76 7.45 -15.63 -5.64
CA PRO A 76 8.81 -15.41 -6.15
C PRO A 76 9.42 -14.12 -5.59
N LEU A 77 10.72 -14.16 -5.27
CA LEU A 77 11.45 -12.97 -4.80
C LEU A 77 11.35 -11.78 -5.77
N THR A 78 11.29 -12.04 -7.07
CA THR A 78 11.09 -11.00 -8.11
C THR A 78 9.74 -10.30 -7.97
N THR A 79 8.70 -11.01 -7.56
CA THR A 79 7.37 -10.49 -7.27
C THR A 79 7.38 -9.67 -5.99
N ILE A 80 8.02 -10.16 -4.92
CA ILE A 80 8.19 -9.42 -3.66
C ILE A 80 8.89 -8.07 -3.93
N ARG A 81 9.99 -8.07 -4.69
CA ARG A 81 10.69 -6.84 -5.09
C ARG A 81 9.79 -5.86 -5.88
N LYS A 82 8.84 -6.36 -6.68
CA LYS A 82 7.87 -5.50 -7.39
C LYS A 82 6.88 -4.84 -6.43
N PHE A 83 6.49 -5.49 -5.33
CA PHE A 83 5.63 -4.89 -4.31
C PHE A 83 6.30 -3.68 -3.66
N PHE A 84 7.55 -3.82 -3.22
CA PHE A 84 8.30 -2.69 -2.66
C PHE A 84 8.47 -1.53 -3.65
N ARG A 85 8.77 -1.82 -4.92
CA ARG A 85 8.82 -0.77 -5.96
C ARG A 85 7.48 -0.05 -6.13
N ARG A 86 6.36 -0.77 -6.01
CA ARG A 86 5.03 -0.15 -6.05
C ARG A 86 4.81 0.77 -4.85
N VAL A 87 5.16 0.33 -3.64
CA VAL A 87 5.12 1.17 -2.43
C VAL A 87 5.96 2.43 -2.62
N TYR A 88 7.19 2.32 -3.10
CA TYR A 88 8.06 3.49 -3.31
C TYR A 88 7.49 4.50 -4.30
N ARG A 89 6.80 4.04 -5.35
CA ARG A 89 6.11 4.97 -6.25
C ARG A 89 4.94 5.67 -5.56
N TYR A 90 4.12 4.97 -4.77
CA TYR A 90 3.08 5.62 -3.98
C TYR A 90 3.69 6.66 -3.02
N MET A 91 4.77 6.31 -2.33
CA MET A 91 5.50 7.26 -1.47
C MET A 91 5.96 8.50 -2.25
N SER A 92 6.49 8.34 -3.48
CA SER A 92 6.87 9.50 -4.30
C SER A 92 5.67 10.36 -4.68
N ALA A 93 4.54 9.77 -5.06
CA ALA A 93 3.33 10.52 -5.40
C ALA A 93 2.79 11.30 -4.19
N TYR A 94 2.75 10.68 -3.00
CA TYR A 94 2.30 11.35 -1.78
C TYR A 94 3.23 12.49 -1.34
N ARG A 95 4.55 12.33 -1.51
CA ARG A 95 5.52 13.41 -1.24
C ARG A 95 5.29 14.64 -2.13
N GLU A 96 4.83 14.43 -3.36
CA GLU A 96 4.46 15.50 -4.28
C GLU A 96 3.04 16.06 -4.04
N GLY A 97 2.31 15.54 -3.04
CA GLY A 97 0.99 16.05 -2.64
C GLY A 97 -0.20 15.34 -3.28
N ALA A 98 -0.02 14.17 -3.90
CA ALA A 98 -1.12 13.40 -4.46
C ALA A 98 -2.14 12.97 -3.40
N THR A 99 -3.43 12.98 -3.72
CA THR A 99 -4.49 12.35 -2.92
C THR A 99 -4.71 10.90 -3.35
N GLY A 100 -5.48 10.10 -2.59
CA GLY A 100 -5.65 8.66 -2.87
C GLY A 100 -6.06 8.31 -4.30
N LEU A 101 -7.07 9.00 -4.84
CA LEU A 101 -7.57 8.76 -6.20
C LEU A 101 -6.55 9.15 -7.27
N LEU A 102 -5.93 10.33 -7.12
CA LEU A 102 -4.92 10.81 -8.06
C LEU A 102 -3.66 9.94 -8.00
N ALA A 103 -3.23 9.54 -6.81
CA ALA A 103 -2.12 8.62 -6.63
C ALA A 103 -2.39 7.28 -7.32
N GLU A 104 -3.56 6.68 -7.11
CA GLU A 104 -3.91 5.42 -7.79
C GLU A 104 -3.90 5.58 -9.32
N TYR A 105 -4.47 6.66 -9.83
CA TYR A 105 -4.48 6.96 -11.26
C TYR A 105 -3.07 7.13 -11.82
N ALA A 106 -2.23 7.94 -11.17
CA ALA A 106 -0.85 8.18 -11.58
C ALA A 106 -0.01 6.89 -11.57
N ILE A 107 -0.16 6.05 -10.53
CA ILE A 107 0.55 4.76 -10.44
C ILE A 107 0.13 3.79 -11.54
N LYS A 108 -1.16 3.81 -11.92
CA LYS A 108 -1.67 3.00 -13.04
C LYS A 108 -1.14 3.50 -14.39
N GLN A 109 -0.94 4.80 -14.54
CA GLN A 109 -0.42 5.41 -15.77
C GLN A 109 1.09 5.17 -15.91
N TYR A 110 1.87 5.49 -14.88
CA TYR A 110 3.34 5.49 -14.93
C TYR A 110 3.96 4.23 -14.32
N LYS A 111 3.50 3.04 -14.76
CA LYS A 111 3.98 1.75 -14.24
C LYS A 111 5.47 1.49 -14.48
N SER A 112 6.02 2.06 -15.55
CA SER A 112 7.43 1.96 -15.96
C SER A 112 8.35 2.90 -15.16
N HIS A 113 7.80 3.96 -14.56
CA HIS A 113 8.59 4.92 -13.79
C HIS A 113 9.04 4.30 -12.47
N ARG A 114 10.18 4.79 -11.94
CA ARG A 114 10.66 4.40 -10.60
C ARG A 114 10.10 5.30 -9.50
N ALA A 115 9.79 6.55 -9.84
CA ALA A 115 9.17 7.55 -8.97
C ALA A 115 8.24 8.43 -9.81
N ILE A 116 7.23 9.01 -9.18
CA ILE A 116 6.32 9.99 -9.78
C ILE A 116 6.87 11.37 -9.48
N THR A 117 7.19 12.13 -10.53
CA THR A 117 7.61 13.52 -10.39
C THR A 117 6.39 14.44 -10.31
N LYS A 118 6.60 15.68 -9.87
CA LYS A 118 5.54 16.70 -9.88
C LYS A 118 4.94 16.92 -11.27
N LYS A 119 5.76 16.84 -12.33
CA LYS A 119 5.31 16.97 -13.72
C LYS A 119 4.37 15.82 -14.12
N ASP A 120 4.77 14.59 -13.79
CA ASP A 120 3.95 13.40 -14.03
C ASP A 120 2.60 13.50 -13.30
N LEU A 121 2.60 14.06 -12.08
CA LEU A 121 1.40 14.20 -11.27
C LEU A 121 0.41 15.22 -11.84
N ILE A 122 0.91 16.38 -12.31
CA ILE A 122 0.09 17.40 -12.98
C ILE A 122 -0.53 16.83 -14.25
N GLU A 123 0.26 16.16 -15.08
CA GLU A 123 -0.22 15.51 -16.31
C GLU A 123 -1.26 14.41 -16.00
N ALA A 124 -1.05 13.63 -14.93
CA ALA A 124 -2.01 12.64 -14.47
C ALA A 124 -3.35 13.29 -14.06
N GLU A 125 -3.31 14.42 -13.36
CA GLU A 125 -4.49 15.11 -12.88
C GLU A 125 -5.33 15.67 -14.04
N GLU A 126 -4.68 16.28 -15.03
CA GLU A 126 -5.33 16.78 -16.25
C GLU A 126 -6.02 15.64 -17.00
N LYS A 127 -5.32 14.53 -17.24
CA LYS A 127 -5.88 13.34 -17.90
C LYS A 127 -7.03 12.70 -17.11
N MET A 128 -6.94 12.72 -15.78
CA MET A 128 -8.01 12.22 -14.92
C MET A 128 -9.27 13.08 -15.08
N LYS A 129 -9.14 14.42 -15.04
CA LYS A 129 -10.25 15.36 -15.26
C LYS A 129 -10.88 15.21 -16.64
N GLU A 130 -10.08 15.06 -17.69
CA GLU A 130 -10.59 14.83 -19.05
C GLU A 130 -11.39 13.53 -19.17
N ARG A 131 -10.89 12.46 -18.55
CA ARG A 131 -11.60 11.17 -18.52
C ARG A 131 -12.93 11.31 -17.80
N ASP A 132 -12.92 11.97 -16.64
CA ASP A 132 -14.11 12.13 -15.82
C ASP A 132 -15.15 13.02 -16.54
N ALA A 133 -14.72 14.09 -17.21
CA ALA A 133 -15.60 14.89 -18.07
C ALA A 133 -16.22 14.07 -19.22
N LYS A 134 -15.46 13.17 -19.84
CA LYS A 134 -15.95 12.28 -20.92
C LYS A 134 -16.94 11.23 -20.41
N GLU A 135 -16.73 10.66 -19.22
CA GLU A 135 -17.66 9.69 -18.63
C GLU A 135 -18.96 10.38 -18.15
N PHE A 136 -18.86 11.59 -17.60
CA PHE A 136 -20.03 12.41 -17.27
C PHE A 136 -20.87 12.76 -18.52
N ALA A 137 -20.21 13.15 -19.62
CA ALA A 137 -20.89 13.41 -20.90
C ALA A 137 -21.58 12.16 -21.49
N LYS A 138 -21.16 10.95 -21.08
CA LYS A 138 -21.79 9.68 -21.47
C LYS A 138 -22.93 9.25 -20.52
N GLY A 139 -23.31 10.09 -19.56
CA GLY A 139 -24.40 9.82 -18.63
C GLY A 139 -24.08 8.78 -17.56
N LYS A 140 -22.80 8.47 -17.32
CA LYS A 140 -22.40 7.63 -16.19
C LYS A 140 -22.14 8.51 -14.97
N ASP A 141 -22.87 8.24 -13.91
CA ASP A 141 -22.62 8.85 -12.61
C ASP A 141 -21.28 8.34 -12.07
N LEU A 142 -20.35 9.26 -11.79
CA LEU A 142 -18.96 8.96 -11.41
C LEU A 142 -18.79 8.76 -9.89
N ALA A 143 -19.88 8.71 -9.13
CA ALA A 143 -19.85 8.45 -7.70
C ALA A 143 -19.68 6.93 -7.43
N ARG A 144 -18.42 6.49 -7.37
CA ARG A 144 -18.03 5.26 -6.66
C ARG A 144 -16.78 5.50 -5.82
#